data_AF-A0A0D6AYV6-F1
#
_entry.id   AF-A0A0D6AYV6-F1
#
_cell.length_a   1.000
_cell.length_b   1.000
_cell.length_c   1.000
_cell.angle_alpha   90.00
_cell.angle_beta   90.00
_cell.angle_gamma   90.00
#
_symmetry.space_group_name_H-M   'P 1'
#
loop_
_entity.id
_entity.type
_entity.pdbx_description
1 polymer ?
#
loop_
_entity_poly.entity_id
_entity_poly.type
_entity_poly.pdbx_seq_one_letter_code
_entity_poly.pdbx_strand_id
1 'polypeptide(L)'
;MAGITDLDRELRREIWSAARQQHREALLSRLEGWWYGRVVNQLRSSPVEPILSEELQLKLDDLRDQFHQDALPIDEEIFDVGVDLSPYAESHFVQQLELSGVNKRRILRAVQDFYRAFAQRSRWIREDLLELGELGRYERRLTEEWEIVFEQIADEVGADAAEETSRQAAQRLCKWVEDADIPIRPRISERSLTRGSLHMLADEMRVGWHPHFRERLRHLLMTEAAS
;
A
#
# COMPACT_ATOMS: atom_id res chain seq x y z
N MET A 1 26.00 1.25 36.44
CA MET A 1 24.57 1.42 36.13
C MET A 1 24.50 1.76 34.66
N ALA A 2 24.10 0.81 33.82
CA ALA A 2 23.84 1.08 32.41
C ALA A 2 22.65 2.04 32.33
N GLY A 3 22.85 3.21 31.71
CA GLY A 3 21.77 4.16 31.48
C GLY A 3 20.85 3.69 30.35
N ILE A 4 19.72 4.37 30.13
CA ILE A 4 18.85 4.13 28.96
C ILE A 4 19.65 4.22 27.63
N THR A 5 20.68 5.06 27.56
CA THR A 5 21.58 5.18 26.40
C THR A 5 22.57 4.02 26.20
N ASP A 6 22.78 3.18 27.22
CA ASP A 6 23.56 1.94 27.07
C ASP A 6 22.66 0.80 26.57
N LEU A 7 21.36 0.83 26.89
CA LEU A 7 20.38 -0.17 26.44
C LEU A 7 20.23 -0.17 24.91
N ASP A 8 20.05 0.99 24.27
CA ASP A 8 20.00 1.09 22.80
C ASP A 8 21.24 0.50 22.14
N ARG A 9 22.41 0.77 22.72
CA ARG A 9 23.70 0.28 22.20
C ARG A 9 23.81 -1.23 22.34
N GLU A 10 23.38 -1.77 23.48
CA GLU A 10 23.35 -3.21 23.74
C GLU A 10 22.35 -3.93 22.82
N LEU A 11 21.14 -3.39 22.67
CA LEU A 11 20.12 -3.92 21.75
C LEU A 11 20.63 -3.95 20.31
N ARG A 12 21.24 -2.86 19.83
CA ARG A 12 21.85 -2.81 18.49
C ARG A 12 22.95 -3.86 18.30
N ARG A 13 23.70 -4.19 19.36
CA ARG A 13 24.74 -5.22 19.32
C ARG A 13 24.16 -6.63 19.23
N GLU A 14 23.09 -6.92 19.98
CA GLU A 14 22.44 -8.23 19.95
C GLU A 14 21.62 -8.45 18.67
N ILE A 15 21.03 -7.39 18.12
CA ILE A 15 20.26 -7.40 16.85
C ILE A 15 21.21 -7.33 15.62
N TRP A 16 22.52 -7.18 15.82
CA TRP A 16 23.51 -7.02 14.75
C TRP A 16 23.48 -8.17 13.72
N SER A 17 23.16 -9.40 14.12
CA SER A 17 23.02 -10.56 13.23
C SER A 17 21.61 -10.72 12.63
N ALA A 18 20.61 -9.95 13.08
CA ALA A 18 19.21 -10.15 12.74
C ALA A 18 18.81 -9.58 11.38
N ALA A 19 19.46 -8.51 10.92
CA ALA A 19 19.13 -7.86 9.64
C ALA A 19 20.36 -7.28 8.96
N ARG A 20 20.24 -7.04 7.64
CA ARG A 20 21.22 -6.28 6.85
C ARG A 20 21.44 -4.92 7.48
N GLN A 21 22.68 -4.41 7.42
CA GLN A 21 23.07 -3.16 8.09
C GLN A 21 22.12 -1.99 7.82
N GLN A 22 21.70 -1.86 6.56
CA GLN A 22 20.73 -0.85 6.09
C GLN A 22 19.35 -0.90 6.76
N HIS A 23 18.91 -2.06 7.26
CA HIS A 23 17.55 -2.25 7.79
C HIS A 23 17.48 -2.29 9.33
N ARG A 24 18.63 -2.20 10.00
CA ARG A 24 18.71 -2.38 11.46
C ARG A 24 17.95 -1.31 12.25
N GLU A 25 18.00 -0.06 11.82
CA GLU A 25 17.25 1.03 12.47
C GLU A 25 15.73 0.80 12.36
N ALA A 26 15.26 0.42 11.17
CA ALA A 26 13.85 0.15 10.91
C ALA A 26 13.33 -1.07 11.68
N LEU A 27 14.16 -2.11 11.84
CA LEU A 27 13.85 -3.28 12.67
C LEU A 27 13.81 -2.90 14.15
N LEU A 28 14.81 -2.17 14.64
CA LEU A 28 14.88 -1.74 16.04
C LEU A 28 13.66 -0.89 16.42
N SER A 29 13.31 0.11 15.59
CA SER A 29 12.15 0.96 15.84
C SER A 29 10.84 0.17 15.97
N ARG A 30 10.65 -0.87 15.15
CA ARG A 30 9.48 -1.76 15.25
C ARG A 30 9.51 -2.66 16.49
N LEU A 31 10.69 -3.17 16.85
CA LEU A 31 10.87 -3.95 18.08
C LEU A 31 10.57 -3.10 19.33
N GLU A 32 11.07 -1.87 19.38
CA GLU A 32 10.81 -0.91 20.45
C GLU A 32 9.33 -0.56 20.54
N GLY A 33 8.68 -0.27 19.42
CA GLY A 33 7.24 -0.01 19.36
C GLY A 33 6.40 -1.15 19.95
N TRP A 34 6.70 -2.39 19.55
CA TRP A 34 6.07 -3.57 20.14
C TRP A 34 6.37 -3.72 21.64
N TRP A 35 7.64 -3.55 22.03
CA TRP A 35 8.07 -3.71 23.42
C TRP A 35 7.35 -2.71 24.34
N TYR A 36 7.27 -1.44 23.96
CA TYR A 36 6.55 -0.43 24.72
C TYR A 36 5.07 -0.77 24.87
N GLY A 37 4.42 -1.20 23.78
CA GLY A 37 3.03 -1.65 23.82
C GLY A 37 2.83 -2.82 24.78
N ARG A 38 3.72 -3.82 24.74
CA ARG A 38 3.67 -4.99 25.63
C ARG A 38 3.88 -4.61 27.09
N VAL A 39 4.84 -3.75 27.41
CA VAL A 39 5.09 -3.26 28.78
C VAL A 39 3.88 -2.49 29.31
N VAL A 40 3.30 -1.60 28.51
CA VAL A 40 2.08 -0.85 28.90
C VAL A 40 0.92 -1.82 29.18
N ASN A 41 0.73 -2.85 28.36
CA ASN A 41 -0.32 -3.85 28.58
C ASN A 41 -0.10 -4.66 29.86
N GLN A 42 1.14 -5.08 30.14
CA GLN A 42 1.48 -5.76 31.41
C GLN A 42 1.18 -4.88 32.62
N LEU A 43 1.55 -3.60 32.59
CA LEU A 43 1.30 -2.66 33.70
C LEU A 43 -0.20 -2.42 33.95
N ARG A 44 -1.04 -2.63 32.93
CA ARG A 44 -2.50 -2.49 33.01
C ARG A 44 -3.22 -3.80 33.35
N SER A 45 -2.55 -4.95 33.26
CA SER A 45 -3.19 -6.24 33.45
C SER A 45 -3.41 -6.56 34.94
N SER A 46 -4.53 -7.22 35.24
CA SER A 46 -4.82 -7.74 36.58
C SER A 46 -5.44 -9.14 36.44
N PRO A 47 -4.73 -10.22 36.79
CA PRO A 47 -3.39 -10.25 37.40
C PRO A 47 -2.28 -9.76 36.45
N VAL A 48 -1.12 -9.40 37.02
CA VAL A 48 0.06 -9.00 36.24
C VAL A 48 0.56 -10.21 35.46
N GLU A 49 0.57 -10.13 34.14
CA GLU A 49 1.08 -11.19 33.26
C GLU A 49 2.58 -10.99 33.05
N PRO A 50 3.44 -12.00 33.33
CA PRO A 50 4.87 -11.88 33.09
C PRO A 50 5.18 -11.75 31.59
N ILE A 51 6.25 -11.03 31.26
CA ILE A 51 6.79 -10.98 29.90
C ILE A 51 7.73 -12.18 29.76
N LEU A 52 7.45 -13.09 28.82
CA LEU A 52 8.21 -14.32 28.64
C LEU A 52 9.41 -14.08 27.70
N SER A 53 10.50 -14.82 27.90
CA SER A 53 11.62 -14.76 26.95
C SER A 53 11.23 -15.33 25.58
N GLU A 54 10.32 -16.30 25.54
CA GLU A 54 9.85 -16.94 24.31
C GLU A 54 9.05 -15.98 23.43
N GLU A 55 8.18 -15.12 23.99
CA GLU A 55 7.43 -14.15 23.18
C GLU A 55 8.35 -13.11 22.53
N LEU A 56 9.44 -12.72 23.20
CA LEU A 56 10.42 -11.80 22.65
C LEU A 56 11.19 -12.45 21.50
N GLN A 57 11.58 -13.72 21.65
CA GLN A 57 12.25 -14.48 20.59
C GLN A 57 11.34 -14.65 19.37
N LEU A 58 10.09 -15.07 19.57
CA LEU A 58 9.10 -15.19 18.50
C LEU A 58 8.88 -13.84 17.79
N LYS A 59 8.80 -12.74 18.53
CA LYS A 59 8.65 -11.42 17.90
C LYS A 59 9.87 -11.01 17.10
N LEU A 60 11.07 -11.29 17.60
CA LEU A 60 12.30 -10.99 16.88
C LEU A 60 12.40 -11.80 15.59
N ASP A 61 12.02 -13.08 15.62
CA ASP A 61 12.00 -13.93 14.43
C ASP A 61 10.96 -13.48 13.40
N ASP A 62 9.75 -13.09 13.83
CA ASP A 62 8.74 -12.45 12.98
C ASP A 62 9.29 -11.18 12.32
N LEU A 63 9.92 -10.30 13.09
CA LEU A 63 10.53 -9.08 12.53
C LEU A 63 11.63 -9.41 11.52
N ARG A 64 12.52 -10.37 11.82
CA ARG A 64 13.57 -10.80 10.87
C ARG A 64 12.99 -11.26 9.54
N ASP A 65 11.91 -12.03 9.60
CA ASP A 65 11.21 -12.52 8.41
C ASP A 65 10.63 -11.39 7.56
N GLN A 66 10.11 -10.33 8.19
CA GLN A 66 9.59 -9.15 7.49
C GLN A 66 10.67 -8.34 6.76
N PHE A 67 11.92 -8.41 7.21
CA PHE A 67 13.07 -7.77 6.56
C PHE A 67 13.84 -8.72 5.63
N HIS A 68 13.29 -9.91 5.34
CA HIS A 68 13.86 -10.79 4.34
C HIS A 68 13.77 -10.15 2.94
N GLN A 69 14.66 -10.56 2.02
CA GLN A 69 14.79 -9.93 0.69
C GLN A 69 13.54 -10.03 -0.19
N ASP A 70 12.65 -10.99 0.08
CA ASP A 70 11.38 -11.23 -0.62
C ASP A 70 10.16 -10.75 0.18
N ALA A 71 10.37 -10.02 1.27
CA ALA A 71 9.35 -9.44 2.15
C ALA A 71 9.59 -7.94 2.34
N LEU A 72 8.57 -7.22 2.80
CA LEU A 72 8.69 -5.86 3.33
C LEU A 72 7.85 -5.78 4.61
N PRO A 73 8.29 -5.02 5.63
CA PRO A 73 7.49 -4.83 6.83
C PRO A 73 6.20 -4.08 6.50
N ILE A 74 5.11 -4.51 7.14
CA ILE A 74 3.79 -3.91 7.02
C ILE A 74 3.48 -3.22 8.34
N ASP A 75 3.10 -1.96 8.28
CA ASP A 75 2.83 -1.16 9.46
C ASP A 75 1.32 -1.10 9.69
N GLU A 76 0.81 -2.01 10.53
CA GLU A 76 -0.62 -2.19 10.82
C GLU A 76 -1.34 -0.89 11.21
N GLU A 77 -0.65 0.03 11.88
CA GLU A 77 -1.15 1.35 12.25
C GLU A 77 -1.63 2.19 11.05
N ILE A 78 -1.13 1.94 9.84
CA ILE A 78 -1.58 2.59 8.60
C ILE A 78 -2.97 2.08 8.20
N PHE A 79 -3.28 0.82 8.51
CA PHE A 79 -4.47 0.11 8.06
C PHE A 79 -5.69 0.38 8.95
N ASP A 80 -5.45 0.78 10.20
CA ASP A 80 -6.47 1.09 11.22
C ASP A 80 -7.04 2.52 11.11
N VAL A 81 -6.47 3.36 10.24
CA VAL A 81 -6.92 4.74 10.07
C VAL A 81 -8.25 4.80 9.31
N GLY A 82 -9.24 5.47 9.90
CA GLY A 82 -10.44 5.90 9.18
C GLY A 82 -10.11 7.00 8.19
N VAL A 83 -10.30 6.74 6.89
CA VAL A 83 -9.97 7.70 5.82
C VAL A 83 -11.17 8.58 5.47
N ASP A 84 -10.98 9.90 5.53
CA ASP A 84 -11.91 10.89 4.98
C ASP A 84 -11.81 10.92 3.45
N LEU A 85 -12.95 10.96 2.77
CA LEU A 85 -13.04 11.04 1.31
C LEU A 85 -12.77 12.45 0.79
N SER A 86 -13.02 13.48 1.61
CA SER A 86 -13.02 14.88 1.19
C SER A 86 -11.70 15.32 0.52
N PRO A 87 -10.51 14.94 1.01
CA PRO A 87 -9.25 15.29 0.37
C PRO A 87 -9.03 14.65 -1.02
N TYR A 88 -9.75 13.57 -1.32
CA TYR A 88 -9.58 12.78 -2.54
C TYR A 88 -10.68 13.01 -3.57
N ALA A 89 -11.67 13.87 -3.27
CA ALA A 89 -12.81 14.10 -4.17
C ALA A 89 -12.37 14.54 -5.57
N GLU A 90 -11.34 15.38 -5.64
CA GLU A 90 -10.80 15.90 -6.90
C GLU A 90 -9.70 15.02 -7.52
N SER A 91 -9.26 13.95 -6.85
CA SER A 91 -8.25 13.03 -7.37
C SER A 91 -8.72 12.36 -8.66
N HIS A 92 -7.86 12.28 -9.67
CA HIS A 92 -8.21 11.73 -10.98
C HIS A 92 -8.75 10.31 -10.86
N PHE A 93 -8.17 9.46 -10.00
CA PHE A 93 -8.64 8.08 -9.84
C PHE A 93 -10.07 8.00 -9.28
N VAL A 94 -10.47 8.93 -8.39
CA VAL A 94 -11.84 9.00 -7.84
C VAL A 94 -12.81 9.41 -8.93
N GLN A 95 -12.47 10.43 -9.71
CA GLN A 95 -13.28 10.86 -10.84
C GLN A 95 -13.46 9.74 -11.87
N GLN A 96 -12.41 8.94 -12.14
CA GLN A 96 -12.53 7.74 -12.99
C GLN A 96 -13.51 6.70 -12.43
N LEU A 97 -13.48 6.47 -11.11
CA LEU A 97 -14.42 5.55 -10.47
C LEU A 97 -15.86 6.09 -10.54
N GLU A 98 -16.06 7.39 -10.36
CA GLU A 98 -17.39 8.01 -10.53
C GLU A 98 -17.90 7.88 -11.97
N LEU A 99 -17.04 8.07 -12.98
CA LEU A 99 -17.38 7.87 -14.39
C LEU A 99 -17.81 6.42 -14.69
N SER A 100 -17.19 5.44 -14.03
CA SER A 100 -17.59 4.03 -14.17
C SER A 100 -18.95 3.71 -13.52
N GLY A 101 -19.50 4.63 -12.72
CA GLY A 101 -20.77 4.45 -12.03
C GLY A 101 -20.72 3.41 -10.90
N VAL A 102 -19.54 3.11 -10.35
CA VAL A 102 -19.46 2.25 -9.15
C VAL A 102 -20.09 2.95 -7.95
N ASN A 103 -20.65 2.17 -7.03
CA ASN A 103 -21.31 2.74 -5.86
C ASN A 103 -20.31 3.42 -4.91
N LYS A 104 -20.80 4.36 -4.09
CA LYS A 104 -19.99 5.14 -3.14
C LYS A 104 -19.18 4.30 -2.15
N ARG A 105 -19.64 3.08 -1.81
CA ARG A 105 -18.91 2.17 -0.91
C ARG A 105 -17.66 1.59 -1.59
N ARG A 106 -17.72 1.29 -2.88
CA ARG A 106 -16.55 0.86 -3.67
C ARG A 106 -15.54 2.00 -3.79
N ILE A 107 -16.02 3.23 -4.02
CA ILE A 107 -15.16 4.43 -4.03
C ILE A 107 -14.45 4.63 -2.68
N LEU A 108 -15.19 4.55 -1.56
CA LEU A 108 -14.59 4.63 -0.21
C LEU A 108 -13.49 3.58 0.00
N ARG A 109 -13.72 2.34 -0.43
CA ARG A 109 -12.71 1.27 -0.34
C ARG A 109 -11.49 1.57 -1.20
N ALA A 110 -11.68 2.04 -2.43
CA ALA A 110 -10.59 2.44 -3.32
C ALA A 110 -9.72 3.55 -2.72
N VAL A 111 -10.36 4.54 -2.08
CA VAL A 111 -9.64 5.63 -1.38
C VAL A 111 -8.87 5.11 -0.16
N GLN A 112 -9.44 4.16 0.59
CA GLN A 112 -8.72 3.49 1.69
C GLN A 112 -7.51 2.71 1.18
N ASP A 113 -7.67 1.94 0.09
CA ASP A 113 -6.58 1.18 -0.52
C ASP A 113 -5.49 2.11 -1.08
N PHE A 114 -5.88 3.21 -1.75
CA PHE A 114 -4.97 4.27 -2.20
C PHE A 114 -4.15 4.82 -1.04
N TYR A 115 -4.81 5.25 0.05
CA TYR A 115 -4.13 5.82 1.21
C TYR A 115 -3.15 4.82 1.83
N ARG A 116 -3.58 3.58 2.04
CA ARG A 116 -2.74 2.52 2.61
C ARG A 116 -1.50 2.27 1.75
N ALA A 117 -1.67 2.12 0.44
CA ALA A 117 -0.56 1.93 -0.48
C ALA A 117 0.38 3.14 -0.48
N PHE A 118 -0.15 4.35 -0.58
CA PHE A 118 0.64 5.58 -0.58
C PHE A 118 1.45 5.74 0.72
N ALA A 119 0.81 5.59 1.88
CA ALA A 119 1.44 5.75 3.19
C ALA A 119 2.49 4.67 3.45
N GLN A 120 2.17 3.40 3.17
CA GLN A 120 3.09 2.28 3.35
C GLN A 120 4.32 2.42 2.44
N ARG A 121 4.11 2.72 1.14
CA ARG A 121 5.20 2.94 0.19
C ARG A 121 6.06 4.13 0.58
N SER A 122 5.46 5.23 1.04
CA SER A 122 6.18 6.40 1.53
C SER A 122 7.07 6.06 2.73
N ARG A 123 6.59 5.20 3.64
CA ARG A 123 7.37 4.73 4.78
C ARG A 123 8.55 3.86 4.32
N TRP A 124 8.32 2.91 3.42
CA TRP A 124 9.40 2.09 2.86
C TRP A 124 10.50 2.91 2.17
N ILE A 125 10.14 3.98 1.47
CA ILE A 125 11.11 4.89 0.84
C ILE A 125 11.90 5.64 1.91
N ARG A 126 11.23 6.22 2.91
CA ARG A 126 11.90 6.97 3.99
C ARG A 126 12.86 6.11 4.81
N GLU A 127 12.56 4.83 4.95
CA GLU A 127 13.34 3.86 5.71
C GLU A 127 14.35 3.07 4.87
N ASP A 128 14.53 3.42 3.59
CA ASP A 128 15.48 2.78 2.66
C ASP A 128 15.31 1.24 2.56
N LEU A 129 14.06 0.79 2.54
CA LEU A 129 13.71 -0.65 2.54
C LEU A 129 13.62 -1.24 1.13
N LEU A 130 13.51 -0.36 0.14
CA LEU A 130 13.32 -0.71 -1.26
C LEU A 130 14.68 -0.74 -1.99
N GLU A 131 14.83 -1.66 -2.93
CA GLU A 131 15.97 -1.65 -3.82
C GLU A 131 15.88 -0.51 -4.83
N LEU A 132 17.03 -0.11 -5.38
CA LEU A 132 17.08 0.93 -6.42
C LEU A 132 16.18 0.56 -7.61
N GLY A 133 15.24 1.47 -7.91
CA GLY A 133 14.27 1.32 -9.01
C GLY A 133 13.21 0.23 -8.81
N GLU A 134 13.12 -0.38 -7.62
CA GLU A 134 12.16 -1.45 -7.33
C GLU A 134 10.71 -1.01 -7.55
N LEU A 135 10.31 0.15 -7.01
CA LEU A 135 8.97 0.70 -7.22
C LEU A 135 8.67 0.93 -8.71
N GLY A 136 9.63 1.48 -9.46
CA GLY A 136 9.43 1.70 -10.89
C GLY A 136 9.28 0.40 -11.68
N ARG A 137 10.01 -0.67 -11.31
CA ARG A 137 9.82 -2.02 -11.89
C ARG A 137 8.44 -2.56 -11.54
N TYR A 138 8.03 -2.39 -10.29
CA TYR A 138 6.74 -2.86 -9.81
C TYR A 138 5.57 -2.19 -10.55
N GLU A 139 5.61 -0.86 -10.67
CA GLU A 139 4.60 -0.10 -11.39
C GLU A 139 4.52 -0.47 -12.87
N ARG A 140 5.66 -0.71 -13.54
CA ARG A 140 5.64 -1.20 -14.92
C ARG A 140 4.90 -2.52 -15.03
N ARG A 141 5.17 -3.47 -14.14
CA ARG A 141 4.45 -4.75 -14.11
C ARG A 141 2.95 -4.55 -13.88
N LEU A 142 2.55 -3.65 -12.98
CA LEU A 142 1.13 -3.33 -12.79
C LEU A 142 0.49 -2.73 -14.05
N THR A 143 1.21 -1.84 -14.75
CA THR A 143 0.75 -1.26 -16.01
C THR A 143 0.62 -2.33 -17.10
N GLU A 144 1.62 -3.20 -17.27
CA GLU A 144 1.59 -4.30 -18.25
C GLU A 144 0.40 -5.26 -18.01
N GLU A 145 0.16 -5.67 -16.76
CA GLU A 145 -0.99 -6.51 -16.40
C GLU A 145 -2.33 -5.80 -16.65
N TRP A 146 -2.40 -4.49 -16.38
CA TRP A 146 -3.57 -3.69 -16.69
C TRP A 146 -3.79 -3.56 -18.22
N GLU A 147 -2.74 -3.34 -19.00
CA GLU A 147 -2.82 -3.19 -20.47
C GLU A 147 -3.46 -4.43 -21.11
N ILE A 148 -3.04 -5.63 -20.70
CA ILE A 148 -3.61 -6.88 -21.20
C ILE A 148 -5.13 -6.93 -21.02
N VAL A 149 -5.61 -6.58 -19.82
CA VAL A 149 -7.05 -6.63 -19.52
C VAL A 149 -7.80 -5.46 -20.18
N PHE A 150 -7.18 -4.30 -20.24
CA PHE A 150 -7.74 -3.13 -20.89
C PHE A 150 -7.97 -3.36 -22.38
N GLU A 151 -6.97 -3.91 -23.08
CA GLU A 151 -7.06 -4.23 -24.52
C GLU A 151 -8.15 -5.28 -24.79
N GLN A 152 -8.24 -6.34 -23.98
CA GLN A 152 -9.32 -7.34 -24.10
C GLN A 152 -10.70 -6.71 -23.96
N ILE A 153 -10.88 -5.83 -22.98
CA ILE A 153 -12.15 -5.12 -22.78
C ILE A 153 -12.43 -4.15 -23.94
N ALA A 154 -11.41 -3.47 -24.45
CA ALA A 154 -11.55 -2.53 -25.57
C ALA A 154 -11.99 -3.25 -26.85
N ASP A 155 -11.40 -4.42 -27.16
CA ASP A 155 -11.76 -5.24 -28.32
C ASP A 155 -13.23 -5.69 -28.29
N GLU A 156 -13.75 -6.04 -27.10
CA GLU A 156 -15.14 -6.46 -26.93
C GLU A 156 -16.15 -5.32 -27.09
N VAL A 157 -15.78 -4.12 -26.64
CA VAL A 157 -16.65 -2.95 -26.63
C VAL A 157 -16.73 -2.32 -28.03
N GLY A 158 -15.58 -2.21 -28.71
CA GLY A 158 -15.46 -1.53 -30.00
C GLY A 158 -15.47 0.00 -29.88
N ALA A 159 -14.98 0.70 -30.91
CA ALA A 159 -14.74 2.14 -30.86
C ALA A 159 -16.01 3.01 -30.77
N ASP A 160 -17.14 2.53 -31.30
CA ASP A 160 -18.41 3.26 -31.38
C ASP A 160 -19.45 2.77 -30.36
N ALA A 161 -18.99 2.15 -29.27
CA ALA A 161 -19.87 1.59 -28.27
C ALA A 161 -20.76 2.64 -27.61
N ALA A 162 -22.01 2.25 -27.34
CA ALA A 162 -22.91 3.07 -26.54
C ALA A 162 -22.31 3.33 -25.15
N GLU A 163 -22.66 4.48 -24.57
CA GLU A 163 -22.13 4.89 -23.26
C GLU A 163 -22.39 3.87 -22.15
N GLU A 164 -23.54 3.22 -22.18
CA GLU A 164 -23.88 2.18 -21.20
C GLU A 164 -22.96 0.96 -21.32
N THR A 165 -22.59 0.56 -22.54
CA THR A 165 -21.62 -0.51 -22.79
C THR A 165 -20.23 -0.13 -22.28
N SER A 166 -19.80 1.11 -22.54
CA SER A 166 -18.53 1.64 -22.02
C SER A 166 -18.49 1.70 -20.50
N ARG A 167 -19.61 2.04 -19.86
CA ARG A 167 -19.74 2.02 -18.39
C ARG A 167 -19.66 0.61 -17.83
N GLN A 168 -20.32 -0.37 -18.45
CA GLN A 168 -20.24 -1.77 -18.03
C GLN A 168 -18.82 -2.32 -18.18
N ALA A 169 -18.14 -1.98 -19.27
CA ALA A 169 -16.72 -2.26 -19.45
C ALA A 169 -15.87 -1.66 -18.34
N ALA A 170 -16.12 -0.42 -17.96
CA ALA A 170 -15.41 0.23 -16.87
C ALA A 170 -15.62 -0.46 -15.52
N GLN A 171 -16.84 -0.92 -15.24
CA GLN A 171 -17.15 -1.68 -14.03
C GLN A 171 -16.44 -3.03 -13.97
N ARG A 172 -16.26 -3.70 -15.13
CA ARG A 172 -15.49 -4.95 -15.23
C ARG A 172 -14.01 -4.71 -14.94
N LEU A 173 -13.44 -3.63 -15.45
CA LEU A 173 -12.06 -3.26 -15.16
C LEU A 173 -11.86 -2.90 -13.67
N CYS A 174 -12.80 -2.15 -13.08
CA CYS A 174 -12.80 -1.89 -11.63
C CYS A 174 -12.88 -3.18 -10.81
N LYS A 175 -13.65 -4.17 -11.26
CA LYS A 175 -13.72 -5.48 -10.61
C LYS A 175 -12.37 -6.22 -10.71
N TRP A 176 -11.71 -6.19 -11.87
CA TRP A 176 -10.38 -6.76 -12.00
C TRP A 176 -9.38 -6.11 -11.02
N VAL A 177 -9.40 -4.78 -10.87
CA VAL A 177 -8.57 -4.09 -9.88
C VAL A 177 -8.84 -4.62 -8.46
N GLU A 178 -10.11 -4.78 -8.09
CA GLU A 178 -10.51 -5.31 -6.77
C GLU A 178 -10.02 -6.76 -6.55
N ASP A 179 -9.94 -7.56 -7.60
CA ASP A 179 -9.48 -8.95 -7.56
C ASP A 179 -7.95 -9.10 -7.73
N ALA A 180 -7.24 -8.03 -8.14
CA ALA A 180 -5.82 -8.08 -8.45
C ALA A 180 -4.94 -8.41 -7.22
N ASP A 181 -4.01 -9.35 -7.43
CA ASP A 181 -3.05 -9.83 -6.43
C ASP A 181 -1.65 -9.92 -7.04
N ILE A 182 -1.05 -8.75 -7.27
CA ILE A 182 0.26 -8.59 -7.90
C ILE A 182 1.16 -7.90 -6.88
N PRO A 183 1.73 -8.63 -5.90
CA PRO A 183 2.46 -8.02 -4.79
C PRO A 183 3.87 -7.59 -5.22
N ILE A 184 4.38 -6.46 -4.71
CA ILE A 184 5.72 -5.94 -5.05
C ILE A 184 6.83 -6.98 -4.77
N ARG A 185 6.70 -7.73 -3.68
CA ARG A 185 7.52 -8.90 -3.36
C ARG A 185 6.64 -10.11 -3.00
N PRO A 186 7.10 -11.35 -3.21
CA PRO A 186 6.27 -12.55 -3.03
C PRO A 186 5.65 -12.74 -1.63
N ARG A 187 6.30 -12.31 -0.55
CA ARG A 187 5.80 -12.49 0.83
C ARG A 187 4.92 -11.34 1.34
N ILE A 188 4.39 -10.50 0.45
CA ILE A 188 3.47 -9.42 0.83
C ILE A 188 2.04 -9.86 0.49
N SER A 189 1.22 -10.07 1.51
CA SER A 189 -0.16 -10.57 1.39
C SER A 189 -1.21 -9.47 1.29
N GLU A 190 -0.83 -8.22 1.55
CA GLU A 190 -1.73 -7.10 1.73
C GLU A 190 -2.22 -6.59 0.37
N ARG A 191 -3.28 -7.19 -0.15
CA ARG A 191 -3.86 -6.85 -1.48
C ARG A 191 -4.23 -5.39 -1.67
N SER A 192 -4.54 -4.67 -0.58
CA SER A 192 -4.79 -3.23 -0.63
C SER A 192 -3.59 -2.44 -1.17
N LEU A 193 -2.36 -2.95 -1.03
CA LEU A 193 -1.16 -2.34 -1.61
C LEU A 193 -1.15 -2.43 -3.14
N THR A 194 -1.56 -3.58 -3.70
CA THR A 194 -1.73 -3.76 -5.15
C THR A 194 -2.82 -2.83 -5.68
N ARG A 195 -4.01 -2.88 -5.07
CA ARG A 195 -5.17 -2.07 -5.46
C ARG A 195 -4.87 -0.58 -5.37
N GLY A 196 -4.31 -0.16 -4.25
CA GLY A 196 -3.92 1.24 -4.03
C GLY A 196 -2.84 1.69 -5.00
N SER A 197 -1.86 0.84 -5.32
CA SER A 197 -0.85 1.17 -6.34
C SER A 197 -1.45 1.34 -7.72
N LEU A 198 -2.44 0.52 -8.10
CA LEU A 198 -3.21 0.71 -9.33
C LEU A 198 -4.00 2.04 -9.30
N HIS A 199 -4.58 2.41 -8.17
CA HIS A 199 -5.22 3.73 -8.00
C HIS A 199 -4.24 4.90 -8.07
N MET A 200 -3.02 4.77 -7.53
CA MET A 200 -1.94 5.75 -7.69
C MET A 200 -1.58 5.94 -9.18
N LEU A 201 -1.44 4.84 -9.93
CA LEU A 201 -1.18 4.90 -11.38
C LEU A 201 -2.33 5.54 -12.16
N ALA A 202 -3.58 5.34 -11.72
CA ALA A 202 -4.73 5.99 -12.33
C ALA A 202 -4.82 7.47 -11.98
N ASP A 203 -4.35 7.86 -10.80
CA ASP A 203 -4.26 9.24 -10.38
C ASP A 203 -3.21 10.01 -11.22
N GLU A 204 -2.09 9.34 -11.52
CA GLU A 204 -1.06 9.78 -12.47
C GLU A 204 -1.49 9.69 -13.95
N MET A 205 -2.73 9.27 -14.23
CA MET A 205 -3.27 9.09 -15.59
C MET A 205 -2.48 8.11 -16.49
N ARG A 206 -1.65 7.25 -15.89
CA ARG A 206 -0.89 6.20 -16.60
C ARG A 206 -1.77 5.02 -16.96
N VAL A 207 -2.69 4.67 -16.08
CA VAL A 207 -3.75 3.67 -16.32
C VAL A 207 -5.13 4.33 -16.15
N GLY A 208 -6.18 3.63 -16.56
CA GLY A 208 -7.53 4.13 -16.37
C GLY A 208 -8.61 3.08 -16.32
N TRP A 209 -9.77 3.46 -15.80
CA TRP A 209 -10.89 2.56 -15.51
C TRP A 209 -11.95 2.56 -16.60
N HIS A 210 -11.90 3.50 -17.54
CA HIS A 210 -12.86 3.63 -18.62
C HIS A 210 -12.15 3.56 -19.98
N PRO A 211 -12.70 2.90 -21.03
CA PRO A 211 -12.03 2.81 -22.33
C PRO A 211 -11.61 4.18 -22.90
N HIS A 212 -12.47 5.18 -22.73
CA HIS A 212 -12.21 6.58 -23.13
C HIS A 212 -11.75 7.51 -21.98
N PHE A 213 -11.10 6.98 -20.93
CA PHE A 213 -10.79 7.77 -19.72
C PHE A 213 -9.97 9.03 -20.01
N ARG A 214 -8.95 8.93 -20.89
CA ARG A 214 -8.10 10.07 -21.28
C ARG A 214 -8.94 11.20 -21.85
N GLU A 215 -9.92 10.87 -22.68
CA GLU A 215 -10.79 11.86 -23.32
C GLU A 215 -11.76 12.50 -22.35
N ARG A 216 -12.34 11.70 -21.46
CA ARG A 216 -13.30 12.15 -20.45
C ARG A 216 -12.67 13.05 -19.40
N LEU A 217 -11.39 12.82 -19.08
CA LEU A 217 -10.65 13.60 -18.10
C LEU A 217 -9.77 14.71 -18.70
N ARG A 218 -9.79 14.92 -20.03
CA ARG A 218 -9.02 16.00 -20.70
C ARG A 218 -9.25 17.38 -20.06
N HIS A 219 -10.44 17.64 -19.56
CA HIS A 219 -10.81 18.93 -18.95
C HIS A 219 -10.07 19.22 -17.63
N LEU A 220 -9.64 18.19 -16.90
CA LEU A 220 -8.90 18.35 -15.63
C LEU A 220 -7.46 18.78 -15.88
N LEU A 221 -6.83 18.18 -16.90
CA LEU A 221 -5.48 18.55 -17.34
C LEU A 221 -5.38 20.01 -17.80
N MET A 222 -6.44 20.55 -18.40
CA MET A 222 -6.50 21.96 -18.83
C MET A 222 -6.64 22.93 -17.65
N THR A 223 -7.15 22.45 -16.51
CA THR A 223 -7.37 23.26 -15.30
C THR A 223 -6.10 23.32 -14.44
N GLU A 224 -5.35 22.21 -14.34
CA GLU A 224 -4.03 22.20 -13.70
C GLU A 224 -3.00 23.06 -14.45
N ALA A 225 -3.00 23.06 -15.79
CA ALA A 225 -2.06 23.87 -16.57
C ALA A 225 -2.36 25.39 -16.52
N ALA A 226 -3.53 25.79 -16.04
CA ALA A 226 -3.98 27.18 -15.92
C ALA A 226 -3.86 27.74 -14.50
N SER A 227 -3.44 26.91 -13.53
CA SER A 227 -3.27 27.24 -12.10
C SER A 227 -1.79 27.38 -11.74
#